data_AF-A0AAV0Y9Z7-F1
#
_entry.id   AF-A0AAV0Y9Z7-F1
#
_cell.length_a   1.000
_cell.length_b   1.000
_cell.length_c   1.000
_cell.angle_alpha   90.00
_cell.angle_beta   90.00
_cell.angle_gamma   90.00
#
_symmetry.space_group_name_H-M   'P 1'
#
loop_
_entity.id
_entity.type
_entity.pdbx_description
1 polymer ?
#
loop_
_entity_poly.entity_id
_entity_poly.type
_entity_poly.pdbx_seq_one_letter_code
_entity_poly.pdbx_strand_id
1 'polypeptide(L)'
;MKQKIVSNIVETEAKLSVLIDESTTISAVCGMVVYIKASISYDDPVLIFLDLVELVSQTADNIMNQLIDCLKESGFNENYLLQNWISFVSDVASVLLGKKMVQQSV
;
A
#
# COMPACT_ATOMS: atom_id res chain seq x y z
N MET A 1 8.62 -6.97 -15.56
CA MET A 1 7.66 -5.94 -16.04
C MET A 1 7.30 -4.94 -14.94
N LYS A 2 6.94 -5.39 -13.72
CA LYS A 2 6.70 -4.54 -12.53
C LYS A 2 7.77 -3.46 -12.31
N GLN A 3 9.06 -3.83 -12.32
CA GLN A 3 10.17 -2.87 -12.15
C GLN A 3 10.17 -1.73 -13.17
N LYS A 4 9.93 -2.01 -14.46
CA LYS A 4 9.88 -0.97 -15.50
C LYS A 4 8.73 0.02 -15.26
N ILE A 5 7.60 -0.47 -14.75
CA ILE A 5 6.45 0.36 -14.41
C ILE A 5 6.76 1.23 -13.19
N VAL A 6 7.34 0.66 -12.15
CA VAL A 6 7.77 1.42 -10.96
C VAL A 6 8.81 2.48 -11.33
N SER A 7 9.82 2.14 -12.13
CA SER A 7 10.80 3.11 -12.62
C SER A 7 10.15 4.25 -13.38
N ASN A 8 9.21 3.96 -14.30
CA ASN A 8 8.47 5.00 -15.02
C ASN A 8 7.70 5.91 -14.06
N ILE A 9 6.94 5.34 -13.12
CA ILE A 9 6.17 6.09 -12.11
C ILE A 9 7.07 7.04 -11.30
N VAL A 10 8.27 6.57 -10.91
CA VAL A 10 9.24 7.37 -10.15
C VAL A 10 9.88 8.45 -11.04
N GLU A 11 10.30 8.11 -12.25
CA GLU A 11 10.93 9.02 -13.21
C GLU A 11 9.98 10.14 -13.69
N THR A 12 8.68 9.85 -13.81
CA THR A 12 7.67 10.84 -14.21
C THR A 12 7.05 11.58 -13.03
N GLU A 13 7.51 11.33 -11.80
CA GLU A 13 6.94 11.90 -10.57
C GLU A 13 5.41 11.71 -10.47
N ALA A 14 4.90 10.60 -11.01
CA ALA A 14 3.46 10.35 -11.06
C ALA A 14 2.89 10.26 -9.64
N LYS A 15 1.67 10.77 -9.41
CA LYS A 15 1.04 10.64 -8.09
C LYS A 15 0.65 9.18 -7.82
N LEU A 16 0.96 8.74 -6.60
CA LEU A 16 0.81 7.36 -6.14
C LEU A 16 -0.33 7.26 -5.12
N SER A 17 -1.25 6.36 -5.38
CA SER A 17 -2.25 5.89 -4.42
C SER A 17 -1.94 4.44 -4.06
N VAL A 18 -1.87 4.13 -2.77
CA VAL A 18 -1.57 2.79 -2.27
C VAL A 18 -2.85 2.19 -1.72
N LEU A 19 -3.19 0.98 -2.16
CA LEU A 19 -4.33 0.23 -1.67
C LEU A 19 -3.83 -1.07 -1.08
N ILE A 20 -4.29 -1.40 0.12
CA ILE A 20 -3.98 -2.67 0.76
C ILE A 20 -5.27 -3.41 1.11
N ASP A 21 -5.21 -4.73 1.03
CA ASP A 21 -6.29 -5.63 1.44
C ASP A 21 -5.68 -6.74 2.30
N GLU A 22 -6.28 -7.02 3.46
CA GLU A 22 -5.82 -8.08 4.35
C GLU A 22 -6.60 -9.38 4.10
N SER A 23 -5.86 -10.46 3.82
CA SER A 23 -6.43 -11.79 3.66
C SER A 23 -5.95 -12.71 4.77
N THR A 24 -6.91 -13.38 5.42
CA THR A 24 -6.64 -14.48 6.35
C THR A 24 -6.69 -15.79 5.58
N THR A 25 -5.57 -16.50 5.48
CA THR A 25 -5.57 -17.84 4.88
C THR A 25 -6.02 -18.89 5.90
N ILE A 26 -6.58 -20.00 5.41
CA ILE A 26 -7.02 -21.16 6.22
C ILE A 26 -5.89 -21.73 7.10
N SER A 27 -4.62 -21.47 6.74
CA SER A 27 -3.42 -21.92 7.46
C SER A 27 -2.96 -20.97 8.58
N ALA A 28 -3.79 -20.02 9.02
CA ALA A 28 -3.50 -19.02 10.05
C ALA A 28 -2.37 -18.03 9.73
N VAL A 29 -1.91 -18.01 8.47
CA VAL A 29 -0.97 -17.01 7.96
C VAL A 29 -1.77 -15.84 7.40
N CYS A 30 -1.51 -14.64 7.91
CA CYS A 30 -2.10 -13.42 7.38
C CYS A 30 -1.24 -12.86 6.26
N GLY A 31 -1.88 -12.46 5.17
CA GLY A 31 -1.22 -11.81 4.04
C GLY A 31 -1.83 -10.43 3.78
N MET A 32 -1.00 -9.49 3.38
CA MET A 32 -1.41 -8.19 2.87
C MET A 32 -1.14 -8.13 1.38
N VAL A 33 -2.21 -7.97 0.60
CA VAL A 33 -2.07 -7.67 -0.82
C VAL A 33 -1.84 -6.17 -0.97
N VAL A 34 -0.81 -5.77 -1.70
CA VAL A 34 -0.48 -4.38 -1.98
C VAL A 34 -0.75 -4.08 -3.45
N TYR A 35 -1.62 -3.12 -3.69
CA TYR A 35 -1.87 -2.53 -5.00
C TYR A 35 -1.41 -1.08 -5.03
N ILE A 36 -0.99 -0.63 -6.20
CA ILE A 36 -0.71 0.78 -6.46
C ILE A 36 -1.61 1.27 -7.59
N LYS A 37 -2.03 2.53 -7.50
CA LYS A 37 -2.71 3.23 -8.57
C LYS A 37 -1.95 4.50 -8.90
N ALA A 38 -1.48 4.60 -10.14
CA ALA A 38 -0.70 5.72 -10.63
C ALA A 38 -1.03 5.98 -12.11
N SER A 39 -0.94 7.24 -12.54
CA SER A 39 -0.97 7.59 -13.96
C SER A 39 0.38 7.26 -14.58
N ILE A 40 0.36 6.52 -15.68
CA ILE A 40 1.54 6.20 -16.46
C ILE A 40 1.41 6.95 -17.77
N SER A 41 2.43 7.73 -18.14
CA SER A 41 2.49 8.39 -19.45
C SER A 41 1.27 9.28 -19.80
N TYR A 42 0.70 9.97 -18.81
CA TYR A 42 -0.47 10.86 -18.95
C TYR A 42 -1.79 10.16 -19.33
N ASP A 43 -1.81 8.84 -19.32
CA ASP A 43 -3.04 8.05 -19.45
C ASP A 43 -3.77 7.93 -18.11
N ASP A 44 -4.99 7.39 -18.17
CA ASP A 44 -5.82 7.13 -17.00
C ASP A 44 -5.05 6.32 -15.93
N PRO A 45 -5.21 6.65 -14.64
CA PRO A 45 -4.51 5.93 -13.58
C PRO A 45 -4.85 4.44 -13.57
N VAL A 46 -3.83 3.60 -13.70
CA VAL A 46 -3.98 2.14 -13.76
C VAL A 46 -3.78 1.55 -12.36
N LEU A 47 -4.64 0.61 -11.99
CA LEU A 47 -4.46 -0.21 -10.78
C LEU A 47 -3.52 -1.38 -11.10
N ILE A 48 -2.45 -1.50 -10.33
CA ILE A 48 -1.37 -2.45 -10.56
C ILE A 48 -1.14 -3.25 -9.28
N PHE A 49 -1.12 -4.57 -9.41
CA PHE A 49 -0.68 -5.46 -8.34
C PHE A 49 0.81 -5.24 -8.09
N LEU A 50 1.14 -4.83 -6.87
CA LEU A 50 2.51 -4.70 -6.43
C LEU A 50 2.98 -6.04 -5.88
N ASP A 51 2.47 -6.45 -4.73
CA ASP A 51 2.96 -7.65 -4.06
C ASP A 51 1.94 -8.29 -3.12
N LEU A 52 2.28 -9.50 -2.67
CA LEU A 52 1.60 -10.19 -1.57
C LEU A 52 2.63 -10.40 -0.45
N VAL A 53 2.45 -9.68 0.65
CA VAL A 53 3.37 -9.67 1.79
C VAL A 53 2.80 -10.52 2.92
N GLU A 54 3.61 -11.43 3.46
CA GLU A 54 3.22 -12.24 4.62
C GLU A 54 3.39 -11.44 5.91
N LEU A 55 2.29 -11.22 6.63
CA LEU A 55 2.27 -10.47 7.88
C LEU A 55 2.65 -11.38 9.05
N VAL A 56 3.69 -10.98 9.78
CA VAL A 56 4.11 -11.65 11.03
C VAL A 56 3.15 -11.34 12.19
N SER A 57 2.53 -10.16 12.17
CA SER A 57 1.49 -9.77 13.11
C SER A 57 0.51 -8.77 12.49
N GLN A 58 -0.72 -8.75 12.99
CA GLN A 58 -1.77 -7.83 12.55
C GLN A 58 -1.80 -6.54 13.40
N THR A 59 -0.64 -6.04 13.82
CA THR A 59 -0.57 -4.73 14.50
C THR A 59 -0.43 -3.63 13.46
N ALA A 60 -0.95 -2.44 13.76
CA ALA A 60 -0.83 -1.29 12.85
C ALA A 60 0.62 -1.00 12.47
N ASP A 61 1.52 -1.03 13.46
CA ASP A 61 2.95 -0.78 13.24
C ASP A 61 3.58 -1.83 12.33
N ASN A 62 3.27 -3.12 12.52
CA ASN A 62 3.81 -4.17 11.67
C ASN A 62 3.30 -4.05 10.23
N ILE A 63 2.01 -3.80 10.04
CA ILE A 63 1.41 -3.62 8.71
C ILE A 63 2.06 -2.44 7.99
N MET A 64 2.21 -1.30 8.66
CA MET A 64 2.82 -0.10 8.06
C MET A 64 4.31 -0.29 7.76
N ASN A 65 5.07 -0.91 8.67
CA ASN A 65 6.49 -1.18 8.44
C ASN A 65 6.68 -2.10 7.23
N GLN A 66 5.94 -3.21 7.17
CA GLN A 66 6.02 -4.14 6.05
C GLN A 66 5.54 -3.52 4.73
N LEU A 67 4.55 -2.64 4.76
CA LEU A 67 4.13 -1.89 3.58
C LEU A 67 5.23 -0.95 3.07
N ILE A 68 5.85 -0.19 3.97
CA ILE A 68 6.94 0.73 3.61
C ILE A 68 8.14 -0.04 3.05
N ASP A 69 8.48 -1.17 3.67
CA ASP A 69 9.56 -2.04 3.18
C ASP A 69 9.23 -2.61 1.79
N CYS A 70 8.01 -3.10 1.58
CA CYS A 70 7.53 -3.57 0.28
C CYS A 70 7.62 -2.49 -0.82
N LEU A 71 7.25 -1.25 -0.51
CA LEU A 71 7.36 -0.11 -1.44
C LEU A 71 8.83 0.20 -1.77
N LYS A 72 9.70 0.23 -0.75
CA LYS A 72 11.14 0.47 -0.92
C LYS A 72 11.81 -0.62 -1.76
N GLU A 73 11.54 -1.89 -1.46
CA GLU A 73 12.03 -3.05 -2.21
C GLU A 73 11.53 -3.06 -3.66
N SER A 74 10.33 -2.53 -3.90
CA SER A 74 9.77 -2.40 -5.24
C SER A 74 10.42 -1.28 -6.07
N GLY A 75 11.17 -0.36 -5.44
CA GLY A 75 11.91 0.72 -6.10
C GLY A 75 11.42 2.13 -5.78
N PHE A 76 10.46 2.31 -4.87
CA PHE A 76 10.00 3.63 -4.43
C PHE A 76 10.93 4.17 -3.34
N ASN A 77 11.72 5.18 -3.67
CA ASN A 77 12.58 5.84 -2.69
C ASN A 77 11.78 6.76 -1.74
N GLU A 78 12.35 7.04 -0.58
CA GLU A 78 11.70 7.82 0.48
C GLU A 78 11.32 9.24 0.03
N ASN A 79 12.20 9.91 -0.72
CA ASN A 79 11.93 11.27 -1.21
C ASN A 79 10.72 11.31 -2.16
N TYR A 80 10.62 10.33 -3.07
CA TYR A 80 9.48 10.18 -3.96
C TYR A 80 8.19 9.91 -3.17
N LEU A 81 8.22 8.99 -2.21
CA LEU A 81 7.05 8.67 -1.38
C LEU A 81 6.54 9.90 -0.62
N LEU A 82 7.43 10.69 -0.03
CA LEU A 82 7.06 11.92 0.69
C LEU A 82 6.37 12.97 -0.19
N GLN A 83 6.73 13.06 -1.48
CA GLN A 83 6.19 14.08 -2.39
C GLN A 83 4.98 13.60 -3.21
N ASN A 84 4.88 12.30 -3.46
CA ASN A 84 3.97 11.74 -4.46
C ASN A 84 2.97 10.73 -3.91
N TRP A 85 3.11 10.25 -2.67
CA TRP A 85 2.09 9.42 -2.05
C TRP A 85 0.92 10.27 -1.56
N ILE A 86 -0.19 10.26 -2.31
CA ILE A 86 -1.33 11.15 -2.09
C ILE A 86 -2.52 10.49 -1.40
N SER A 87 -2.63 9.17 -1.48
CA SER A 87 -3.74 8.46 -0.83
C SER A 87 -3.36 7.06 -0.39
N PHE A 88 -4.00 6.63 0.69
CA PHE A 88 -3.87 5.30 1.25
C PHE A 88 -5.28 4.74 1.50
N VAL A 89 -5.54 3.54 0.98
CA VAL A 89 -6.84 2.88 1.04
C VAL A 89 -6.65 1.52 1.70
N SER A 90 -7.45 1.22 2.71
CA SER A 90 -7.40 -0.06 3.42
C SER A 90 -8.78 -0.38 4.01
N ASP A 91 -9.14 -1.66 4.00
CA ASP A 91 -10.31 -2.19 4.73
C ASP A 91 -10.00 -2.40 6.22
N VAL A 92 -8.72 -2.51 6.59
CA VAL A 92 -8.21 -2.74 7.95
C VAL A 92 -8.23 -1.50 8.84
N ALA A 93 -9.14 -0.55 8.60
CA ALA A 93 -9.20 0.73 9.30
C ALA A 93 -9.25 0.57 10.83
N SER A 94 -9.94 -0.45 11.35
CA SER A 94 -10.05 -0.70 12.79
C SER A 94 -8.74 -1.13 13.45
N VAL A 95 -7.84 -1.78 12.72
CA VAL A 95 -6.52 -2.17 13.22
C VAL A 95 -5.57 -0.98 13.11
N LEU A 96 -5.56 -0.30 11.97
CA LEU A 96 -4.66 0.81 11.68
C LEU A 96 -4.93 2.07 12.52
N LEU A 97 -6.19 2.35 12.85
CA LEU A 97 -6.59 3.53 13.63
C LEU A 97 -6.65 3.26 15.15
N GLY A 98 -6.49 2.01 15.57
CA GLY A 98 -6.60 1.59 16.97
C GLY A 98 -8.03 1.58 17.53
N LYS A 99 -8.23 0.89 18.65
CA LYS A 99 -9.56 0.64 19.29
C LYS A 99 -10.27 1.89 19.88
N LYS A 100 -9.89 3.11 19.52
CA LYS A 100 -10.57 4.35 19.96
C LYS A 100 -11.18 5.09 18.79
N MET A 101 -12.19 4.48 18.18
CA MET A 101 -13.30 5.24 17.61
C MET A 101 -14.54 4.90 18.42
N VAL A 102 -14.81 5.76 19.40
CA VAL A 102 -16.13 5.84 20.02
C VAL A 102 -17.12 6.06 18.89
N GLN A 103 -18.07 5.13 18.74
CA GLN A 103 -19.31 5.36 18.03
C GLN A 103 -19.86 6.73 18.45
N GLN A 104 -19.93 7.68 17.52
CA GLN A 104 -21.07 8.57 17.53
C GLN A 104 -22.00 8.13 16.42
N SER A 105 -22.99 7.39 16.91
CA SER A 105 -24.23 7.01 16.26
C SER A 105 -24.99 8.23 15.74
N VAL A 106 -25.58 8.02 14.56
CA VAL A 106 -26.66 8.78 13.90
C VAL A 106 -26.26 10.10 13.23
#